data_AF-A0A4P6XK11-F1
#
_entry.id   AF-A0A4P6XK11-F1
#
_cell.length_a   1.000
_cell.length_b   1.000
_cell.length_c   1.000
_cell.angle_alpha   90.00
_cell.angle_beta   90.00
_cell.angle_gamma   90.00
#
_symmetry.space_group_name_H-M   'P 1'
#
loop_
_entity.id
_entity.type
_entity.pdbx_description
1 polymer ?
#
loop_
_entity_poly.entity_id
_entity_poly.type
_entity_poly.pdbx_seq_one_letter_code
_entity_poly.pdbx_strand_id
1 'polypeptide(L)'
;MQNAPGIEDCPLHPGFSQEFVRLRREFDNAVSMLETAPKPGYASQSWHDAKLRLKGVKEDVYNSRSRMHPFETKRLEKGIWYFEVNIIPNLEEFMAKSSARRVRFDELHPYYNYDDYVIVVKFIEKEVRALRQIYIRTKNDSKVDPIHLAAKYEEMQILFEGLSVAPVIFWTSRPNFQVIQKLWEKSVEVKNEIGEYLRQIRA
;
A
#
# COMPACT_ATOMS: atom_id res chain seq x y z
N MET A 1 11.03 -0.73 39.16
CA MET A 1 10.11 -0.18 38.14
C MET A 1 10.92 0.25 36.95
N GLN A 2 10.45 -0.16 35.77
CA GLN A 2 11.05 0.09 34.47
C GLN A 2 10.94 1.57 34.11
N ASN A 3 11.98 2.12 33.48
CA ASN A 3 11.81 3.21 32.52
C ASN A 3 12.16 2.62 31.15
N ALA A 4 11.15 2.53 30.29
CA ALA A 4 11.32 2.16 28.90
C ALA A 4 12.18 3.23 28.20
N PRO A 5 13.17 2.84 27.37
CA PRO A 5 13.94 3.81 26.60
C PRO A 5 13.06 4.46 25.55
N GLY A 6 13.27 5.78 25.43
CA GLY A 6 12.45 6.72 24.68
C GLY A 6 12.41 6.43 23.20
N ILE A 7 11.22 6.63 22.65
CA ILE A 7 10.99 6.95 21.24
C ILE A 7 11.44 8.41 21.07
N GLU A 8 12.75 8.62 21.05
CA GLU A 8 13.33 9.90 20.65
C GLU A 8 14.02 9.68 19.30
N ASP A 9 13.75 10.61 18.38
CA ASP A 9 14.19 10.68 16.98
C ASP A 9 13.49 9.74 15.99
N CYS A 10 12.22 10.03 15.70
CA CYS A 10 11.70 9.81 14.35
C CYS A 10 11.87 11.12 13.57
N PRO A 11 12.99 11.33 12.85
CA PRO A 11 13.17 12.52 12.05
C PRO A 11 12.11 12.53 10.95
N LEU A 12 11.43 13.67 10.82
CA LEU A 12 10.70 14.12 9.63
C LEU A 12 11.28 13.49 8.36
N HIS A 13 10.59 12.57 7.67
CA HIS A 13 11.17 11.91 6.50
C HIS A 13 11.24 12.92 5.33
N PRO A 14 12.43 13.33 4.87
CA PRO A 14 12.61 14.32 3.82
C PRO A 14 12.60 13.60 2.47
N GLY A 15 11.42 13.46 1.85
CA GLY A 15 11.29 12.72 0.59
C GLY A 15 11.66 11.24 0.73
N PHE A 16 11.40 10.48 -0.33
CA PHE A 16 11.87 9.10 -0.44
C PHE A 16 13.31 9.06 -0.96
N SER A 17 14.05 8.03 -0.58
CA SER A 17 15.35 7.74 -1.19
C SER A 17 15.20 7.58 -2.70
N GLN A 18 16.18 8.06 -3.47
CA GLN A 18 16.17 7.89 -4.93
C GLN A 18 16.11 6.42 -5.34
N GLU A 19 16.73 5.56 -4.53
CA GLU A 19 16.68 4.10 -4.70
C GLU A 19 15.26 3.57 -4.54
N PHE A 20 14.53 3.99 -3.49
CA PHE A 20 13.13 3.65 -3.34
C PHE A 20 12.29 4.15 -4.50
N VAL A 21 12.47 5.40 -4.95
CA VAL A 21 11.69 5.97 -6.06
C VAL A 21 11.93 5.19 -7.35
N ARG A 22 13.19 4.82 -7.65
CA ARG A 22 13.55 4.00 -8.80
C ARG A 22 12.87 2.63 -8.73
N LEU A 23 13.07 1.90 -7.64
CA LEU A 23 12.53 0.55 -7.45
C LEU A 23 11.00 0.55 -7.41
N ARG A 24 10.39 1.61 -6.88
CA ARG A 24 8.94 1.78 -6.88
C ARG A 24 8.40 1.96 -8.30
N ARG A 25 9.05 2.75 -9.15
CA ARG A 25 8.65 2.87 -10.56
C ARG A 25 8.80 1.55 -11.32
N GLU A 26 9.86 0.80 -11.06
CA GLU A 26 10.05 -0.52 -11.68
C GLU A 26 8.99 -1.52 -11.21
N PHE A 27 8.66 -1.49 -9.92
CA PHE A 27 7.53 -2.23 -9.36
C PHE A 27 6.20 -1.84 -10.03
N ASP A 28 5.86 -0.55 -10.08
CA ASP A 28 4.62 -0.05 -10.67
C ASP A 28 4.52 -0.41 -12.17
N ASN A 29 5.65 -0.38 -12.89
CA ASN A 29 5.70 -0.84 -14.29
C ASN A 29 5.42 -2.35 -14.41
N ALA A 30 6.01 -3.17 -13.54
CA ALA A 30 5.74 -4.62 -13.53
C ALA A 30 4.28 -4.92 -13.20
N VAL A 31 3.70 -4.17 -12.26
CA VAL A 31 2.27 -4.23 -11.89
C VAL A 31 1.38 -3.86 -13.07
N SER A 32 1.63 -2.72 -13.71
CA SER A 32 0.85 -2.28 -14.87
C SER A 32 0.88 -3.30 -16.01
N MET A 33 2.03 -3.95 -16.23
CA MET A 33 2.13 -5.05 -17.18
C MET A 33 1.26 -6.25 -16.78
N LEU A 34 1.18 -6.61 -15.50
CA LEU A 34 0.31 -7.69 -15.02
C LEU A 34 -1.18 -7.35 -15.14
N GLU A 35 -1.57 -6.13 -14.83
CA GLU A 35 -2.97 -5.67 -14.90
C GLU A 35 -3.49 -5.59 -16.35
N THR A 36 -2.60 -5.26 -17.29
CA THR A 36 -2.92 -5.19 -18.72
C THR A 36 -2.75 -6.52 -19.44
N ALA A 37 -2.12 -7.51 -18.81
CA ALA A 37 -1.94 -8.81 -19.40
C ALA A 37 -3.27 -9.61 -19.42
N PRO A 38 -3.52 -10.42 -20.46
CA PRO A 38 -4.73 -11.26 -20.57
C PRO A 38 -4.88 -12.15 -19.33
N LYS A 39 -6.10 -12.40 -18.84
CA LYS A 39 -6.35 -13.10 -17.56
C LYS A 39 -5.45 -14.35 -17.33
N PRO A 40 -5.03 -14.60 -16.08
CA PRO A 40 -4.22 -15.76 -15.72
C PRO A 40 -4.91 -17.06 -16.17
N GLY A 41 -4.18 -17.89 -16.92
CA GLY A 41 -4.70 -19.10 -17.56
C GLY A 41 -4.43 -19.15 -19.07
N TYR A 42 -4.21 -17.99 -19.70
CA TYR A 42 -3.62 -17.89 -21.02
C TYR A 42 -2.12 -17.68 -20.86
N ALA A 43 -1.29 -18.64 -21.24
CA ALA A 43 0.17 -18.55 -21.22
C ALA A 43 0.65 -17.51 -22.26
N SER A 44 0.36 -16.24 -22.02
CA SER A 44 0.80 -15.13 -22.85
C SER A 44 2.20 -14.71 -22.43
N GLN A 45 3.05 -14.44 -23.43
CA GLN A 45 4.42 -13.97 -23.23
C GLN A 45 4.46 -12.73 -22.32
N SER A 46 3.47 -11.83 -22.45
CA SER A 46 3.34 -10.64 -21.60
C SER A 46 3.19 -10.98 -20.11
N TRP A 47 2.44 -12.03 -19.77
CA TRP A 47 2.33 -12.53 -18.39
C TRP A 47 3.66 -13.07 -17.86
N HIS A 48 4.40 -13.80 -18.70
CA HIS A 48 5.71 -14.33 -18.34
C HIS A 48 6.73 -13.20 -18.10
N ASP A 49 6.80 -12.23 -19.01
CA ASP A 49 7.70 -11.08 -18.93
C ASP A 49 7.41 -10.22 -17.69
N ALA A 50 6.13 -9.99 -17.38
CA ALA A 50 5.73 -9.24 -16.20
C ALA A 50 6.12 -9.95 -14.89
N LYS A 51 5.97 -11.30 -14.83
CA LYS A 51 6.45 -12.10 -13.68
C LYS A 51 7.97 -12.02 -13.53
N LEU A 52 8.73 -12.17 -14.62
CA LEU A 52 10.18 -12.06 -14.60
C LEU A 52 10.62 -10.68 -14.10
N ARG A 53 9.94 -9.63 -14.54
CA ARG A 53 10.24 -8.27 -14.11
C ARG A 53 9.97 -8.06 -12.63
N LEU A 54 8.84 -8.55 -12.12
CA LEU A 54 8.54 -8.50 -10.69
C LEU A 54 9.58 -9.26 -9.85
N LYS A 55 10.07 -10.40 -10.35
CA LYS A 55 11.16 -11.16 -9.72
C LYS A 55 12.47 -10.37 -9.71
N GLY A 56 12.81 -9.67 -10.80
CA GLY A 56 13.98 -8.78 -10.85
C GLY A 56 13.88 -7.66 -9.83
N VAL A 57 12.72 -7.00 -9.74
CA VAL A 57 12.46 -5.95 -8.73
C VAL A 57 12.64 -6.50 -7.31
N LYS A 58 12.22 -7.74 -7.04
CA LYS A 58 12.40 -8.40 -5.73
C LYS A 58 13.87 -8.59 -5.38
N GLU A 59 14.66 -9.06 -6.33
CA GLU A 59 16.10 -9.23 -6.15
C GLU A 59 16.78 -7.87 -5.90
N ASP A 60 16.40 -6.83 -6.65
CA ASP A 60 16.96 -5.50 -6.47
C ASP A 60 16.56 -4.83 -5.15
N VAL A 61 15.32 -5.04 -4.69
CA VAL A 61 14.87 -4.60 -3.36
C VAL A 61 15.69 -5.28 -2.26
N TYR A 62 15.93 -6.59 -2.37
CA TYR A 62 16.76 -7.33 -1.43
C TYR A 62 18.20 -6.78 -1.40
N ASN A 63 18.78 -6.51 -2.57
CA ASN A 63 20.14 -5.98 -2.69
C ASN A 63 20.26 -4.52 -2.22
N SER A 64 19.16 -3.77 -2.21
CA SER A 64 19.13 -2.35 -1.87
C SER A 64 18.67 -2.05 -0.45
N ARG A 65 18.37 -3.07 0.36
CA ARG A 65 17.88 -2.92 1.76
C ARG A 65 18.76 -2.03 2.63
N SER A 66 20.07 -2.10 2.45
CA SER A 66 21.04 -1.30 3.22
C SER A 66 21.09 0.18 2.81
N ARG A 67 20.50 0.54 1.66
CA ARG A 67 20.50 1.88 1.07
C ARG A 67 19.15 2.58 1.17
N MET A 68 18.12 1.87 1.61
CA MET A 68 16.76 2.38 1.78
C MET A 68 16.38 2.39 3.26
N HIS A 69 15.48 3.29 3.63
CA HIS A 69 14.95 3.26 4.99
C HIS A 69 14.18 1.94 5.23
N PRO A 70 14.18 1.38 6.45
CA PRO A 70 13.43 0.14 6.73
C PRO A 70 11.95 0.21 6.36
N PHE A 71 11.33 1.39 6.47
CA PHE A 71 9.95 1.63 6.02
C PHE A 71 9.79 1.47 4.50
N GLU A 72 10.68 2.07 3.72
CA GLU A 72 10.70 2.03 2.25
C GLU A 72 10.90 0.61 1.73
N THR A 73 11.87 -0.09 2.32
CA THR A 73 12.15 -1.50 2.05
C THR A 73 10.92 -2.36 2.32
N LYS A 74 10.35 -2.24 3.52
CA LYS A 74 9.14 -2.99 3.90
C LYS A 74 7.98 -2.69 2.95
N ARG A 75 7.83 -1.45 2.47
CA ARG A 75 6.77 -1.06 1.54
C ARG A 75 6.89 -1.75 0.18
N LEU A 76 8.09 -1.82 -0.40
CA LEU A 76 8.31 -2.52 -1.67
C LEU A 76 8.14 -4.03 -1.53
N GLU A 77 8.68 -4.62 -0.47
CA GLU A 77 8.54 -6.07 -0.20
C GLU A 77 7.08 -6.49 -0.03
N LYS A 78 6.26 -5.66 0.63
CA LYS A 78 4.82 -5.86 0.75
C LYS A 78 4.12 -5.89 -0.61
N GLY A 79 4.42 -4.91 -1.46
CA GLY A 79 3.82 -4.82 -2.79
C GLY A 79 4.17 -6.04 -3.65
N ILE A 80 5.43 -6.42 -3.68
CA ILE A 80 5.90 -7.59 -4.45
C ILE A 80 5.22 -8.87 -3.98
N TRP A 81 5.16 -9.08 -2.67
CA TRP A 81 4.52 -10.25 -2.10
C TRP A 81 3.01 -10.31 -2.42
N TYR A 82 2.29 -9.18 -2.37
CA TYR A 82 0.86 -9.14 -2.71
C TYR A 82 0.60 -9.65 -4.12
N PHE A 83 1.41 -9.22 -5.10
CA PHE A 83 1.28 -9.67 -6.48
C PHE A 83 1.70 -11.13 -6.67
N GLU A 84 2.75 -11.59 -5.97
CA GLU A 84 3.15 -13.00 -5.98
C GLU A 84 2.08 -13.95 -5.45
N VAL A 85 1.31 -13.52 -4.44
CA VAL A 85 0.31 -14.37 -3.77
C VAL A 85 -1.08 -14.23 -4.38
N ASN A 86 -1.55 -13.01 -4.69
CA ASN A 86 -2.96 -12.77 -5.03
C ASN A 86 -3.22 -12.69 -6.55
N ILE A 87 -2.20 -12.33 -7.33
CA ILE A 87 -2.38 -12.07 -8.77
C ILE A 87 -1.70 -13.17 -9.58
N ILE A 88 -0.47 -13.54 -9.23
CA ILE A 88 0.21 -14.68 -9.86
C ILE A 88 -0.54 -15.97 -9.43
N PRO A 89 -0.94 -16.87 -10.37
CA PRO A 89 -1.85 -18.00 -10.13
C PRO A 89 -1.37 -19.09 -9.16
N ASN A 90 -0.35 -18.82 -8.35
CA ASN A 90 0.12 -19.68 -7.27
C ASN A 90 -0.64 -19.50 -5.96
N LEU A 91 -1.74 -18.72 -5.92
CA LEU A 91 -2.57 -18.60 -4.72
C LEU A 91 -3.05 -19.97 -4.22
N GLU A 92 -3.55 -20.82 -5.11
CA GLU A 92 -4.03 -22.18 -4.77
C GLU A 92 -2.90 -23.09 -4.31
N GLU A 93 -1.76 -23.07 -5.02
CA GLU A 93 -0.57 -23.85 -4.66
C GLU A 93 0.03 -23.38 -3.32
N PHE A 94 0.03 -22.08 -3.07
CA PHE A 94 0.46 -21.45 -1.83
C PHE A 94 -0.48 -21.78 -0.67
N MET A 95 -1.80 -21.74 -0.88
CA MET A 95 -2.79 -22.18 0.10
C MET A 95 -2.67 -23.67 0.41
N ALA A 96 -2.40 -24.52 -0.60
CA ALA A 96 -2.15 -25.95 -0.41
C ALA A 96 -0.87 -26.22 0.41
N LYS A 97 0.21 -25.48 0.14
CA LYS A 97 1.47 -25.57 0.90
C LYS A 97 1.34 -25.03 2.34
N SER A 98 0.56 -23.97 2.53
CA SER A 98 0.36 -23.32 3.83
C SER A 98 -0.62 -24.06 4.73
N SER A 99 -1.58 -24.81 4.17
CA SER A 99 -2.51 -25.66 4.93
C SER A 99 -1.89 -27.00 5.36
N ALA A 100 -0.89 -27.49 4.61
CA ALA A 100 -0.16 -28.73 4.94
C ALA A 100 0.76 -28.60 6.16
N ARG A 101 1.16 -27.38 6.54
CA ARG A 101 1.86 -27.11 7.80
C ARG A 101 0.92 -26.28 8.67
N ARG A 102 0.61 -26.70 9.90
CA ARG A 102 -0.17 -25.88 10.86
C ARG A 102 0.61 -24.62 11.31
N VAL A 103 1.01 -23.78 10.38
CA VAL A 103 1.69 -22.51 10.64
C VAL A 103 0.59 -21.47 10.77
N ARG A 104 0.61 -20.68 11.84
CA ARG A 104 -0.28 -19.53 11.92
C ARG A 104 0.11 -18.58 10.80
N PHE A 105 -0.83 -18.12 9.98
CA PHE A 105 -0.53 -17.24 8.85
C PHE A 105 0.26 -15.98 9.27
N ASP A 106 0.08 -15.52 10.50
CA ASP A 106 0.85 -14.42 11.10
C ASP A 106 2.36 -14.73 11.20
N GLU A 107 2.76 -16.01 11.27
CA GLU A 107 4.15 -16.48 11.29
C GLU A 107 4.73 -16.63 9.86
N LEU A 108 3.88 -16.76 8.82
CA LEU A 108 4.27 -16.75 7.41
C LEU A 108 4.33 -15.33 6.80
N HIS A 109 3.87 -14.34 7.56
CA HIS A 109 3.55 -13.02 7.05
C HIS A 109 4.27 -11.90 7.83
N PRO A 110 5.60 -11.74 7.65
CA PRO A 110 6.41 -10.84 8.49
C PRO A 110 6.15 -9.34 8.24
N TYR A 111 5.25 -8.97 7.32
CA TYR A 111 5.16 -7.61 6.81
C TYR A 111 3.84 -6.87 7.12
N TYR A 112 2.71 -7.55 7.29
CA TYR A 112 1.43 -6.96 7.69
C TYR A 112 0.59 -8.00 8.43
N ASN A 113 0.59 -8.01 9.76
CA ASN A 113 -0.43 -8.81 10.45
C ASN A 113 -1.77 -8.05 10.45
N TYR A 114 -2.85 -8.73 10.82
CA TYR A 114 -4.17 -8.12 10.87
C TYR A 114 -4.23 -6.93 11.85
N ASP A 115 -3.48 -6.98 12.95
CA ASP A 115 -3.48 -5.90 13.96
C ASP A 115 -2.83 -4.62 13.40
N ASP A 116 -1.73 -4.76 12.64
CA ASP A 116 -1.10 -3.67 11.90
C ASP A 116 -2.08 -3.08 10.88
N TYR A 117 -2.80 -3.93 10.13
CA TYR A 117 -3.85 -3.48 9.20
C TYR A 117 -4.89 -2.61 9.90
N VAL A 118 -5.42 -3.07 11.04
CA VAL A 118 -6.38 -2.33 11.85
C VAL A 118 -5.82 -0.97 12.28
N ILE A 119 -4.57 -0.92 12.76
CA ILE A 119 -3.92 0.31 13.21
C ILE A 119 -3.78 1.30 12.05
N VAL A 120 -3.26 0.85 10.90
CA VAL A 120 -3.03 1.74 9.78
C VAL A 120 -4.35 2.22 9.16
N VAL A 121 -5.37 1.36 9.06
CA VAL A 121 -6.70 1.79 8.57
C VAL A 121 -7.29 2.87 9.48
N LYS A 122 -7.21 2.71 10.81
CA LYS A 122 -7.67 3.74 11.76
C LYS A 122 -6.88 5.03 11.67
N PHE A 123 -5.57 4.94 11.44
CA PHE A 123 -4.74 6.12 11.22
C PHE A 123 -5.14 6.86 9.94
N ILE A 124 -5.26 6.15 8.81
CA ILE A 124 -5.73 6.74 7.55
C ILE A 124 -7.10 7.37 7.72
N GLU A 125 -8.03 6.69 8.39
CA GLU A 125 -9.38 7.22 8.60
C GLU A 125 -9.36 8.59 9.31
N LYS A 126 -8.51 8.74 10.33
CA LYS A 126 -8.30 10.01 11.03
C LYS A 126 -7.73 11.08 10.09
N GLU A 127 -6.69 10.75 9.32
CA GLU A 127 -6.06 11.70 8.40
C GLU A 127 -7.01 12.11 7.25
N VAL A 128 -7.83 11.17 6.77
CA VAL A 128 -8.87 11.43 5.76
C VAL A 128 -9.95 12.36 6.29
N ARG A 129 -10.36 12.22 7.56
CA ARG A 129 -11.28 13.19 8.18
C ARG A 129 -10.67 14.59 8.19
N ALA A 130 -9.40 14.73 8.55
CA ALA A 130 -8.70 16.01 8.53
C ALA A 130 -8.63 16.59 7.10
N LEU A 131 -8.24 15.77 6.12
CA LEU A 131 -8.20 16.13 4.72
C LEU A 131 -9.59 16.58 4.21
N ARG A 132 -10.67 15.90 4.62
CA ARG A 132 -12.04 16.25 4.23
C ARG A 132 -12.45 17.62 4.76
N GLN A 133 -12.02 18.01 5.96
CA GLN A 133 -12.27 19.36 6.49
C GLN A 133 -11.56 20.43 5.67
N ILE A 134 -10.30 20.17 5.27
CA ILE A 134 -9.56 21.07 4.37
C ILE A 134 -10.29 21.19 3.04
N TYR A 135 -10.70 20.08 2.44
CA TYR A 135 -11.46 20.06 1.18
C TYR A 135 -12.76 20.86 1.24
N ILE A 136 -13.60 20.66 2.27
CA ILE A 136 -14.86 21.39 2.43
C ILE A 136 -14.59 22.91 2.51
N ARG A 137 -13.55 23.30 3.24
CA ARG A 137 -13.15 24.71 3.35
C ARG A 137 -12.69 25.28 2.01
N THR A 138 -11.79 24.57 1.31
CA THR A 138 -11.28 24.98 -0.01
C THR A 138 -12.39 25.06 -1.06
N LYS A 139 -13.37 24.16 -1.03
CA LYS A 139 -14.48 24.15 -1.99
C LYS A 139 -15.47 25.30 -1.78
N ASN A 140 -15.68 25.72 -0.53
CA ASN A 140 -16.71 26.71 -0.19
C ASN A 140 -16.17 28.15 -0.10
N ASP A 141 -14.86 28.34 0.04
CA ASP A 141 -14.23 29.66 0.14
C ASP A 141 -13.24 29.87 -1.00
N SER A 142 -13.63 30.71 -1.97
CA SER A 142 -12.82 31.05 -3.14
C SER A 142 -11.52 31.79 -2.82
N LYS A 143 -11.32 32.24 -1.56
CA LYS A 143 -10.08 32.86 -1.10
C LYS A 143 -9.06 31.86 -0.58
N VAL A 144 -9.44 30.59 -0.40
CA VAL A 144 -8.54 29.55 0.10
C VAL A 144 -7.82 28.91 -1.08
N ASP A 145 -6.50 29.10 -1.11
CA ASP A 145 -5.63 28.51 -2.12
C ASP A 145 -5.68 26.96 -2.06
N PRO A 146 -6.00 26.27 -3.17
CA PRO A 146 -6.04 24.81 -3.22
C PRO A 146 -4.67 24.14 -3.09
N ILE A 147 -3.55 24.87 -3.13
CA ILE A 147 -2.19 24.30 -2.98
C ILE A 147 -2.05 23.50 -1.69
N HIS A 148 -2.62 23.98 -0.56
CA HIS A 148 -2.54 23.27 0.71
C HIS A 148 -3.30 21.93 0.67
N LEU A 149 -4.48 21.91 0.02
CA LEU A 149 -5.25 20.69 -0.19
C LEU A 149 -4.49 19.71 -1.08
N ALA A 150 -3.87 20.18 -2.16
CA ALA A 150 -3.10 19.35 -3.07
C ALA A 150 -1.88 18.71 -2.39
N ALA A 151 -1.12 19.47 -1.59
CA ALA A 151 0.03 18.95 -0.86
C ALA A 151 -0.38 17.84 0.14
N LYS A 152 -1.45 18.09 0.91
CA LYS A 152 -1.98 17.06 1.84
C LYS A 152 -2.59 15.86 1.13
N TYR A 153 -3.18 16.06 -0.04
CA TYR A 153 -3.66 14.96 -0.86
C TYR A 153 -2.52 14.05 -1.34
N GLU A 154 -1.41 14.63 -1.80
CA GLU A 154 -0.23 13.89 -2.26
C GLU A 154 0.45 13.12 -1.11
N GLU A 155 0.59 13.71 0.07
CA GLU A 155 1.05 12.99 1.28
C GLU A 155 0.15 11.78 1.59
N MET A 156 -1.17 11.95 1.47
CA MET A 156 -2.14 10.89 1.75
C MET A 156 -2.11 9.76 0.71
N GLN A 157 -1.86 10.05 -0.57
CA GLN A 157 -1.74 9.03 -1.62
C GLN A 157 -0.76 7.93 -1.23
N ILE A 158 0.38 8.33 -0.64
CA ILE A 158 1.39 7.40 -0.15
C ILE A 158 0.78 6.44 0.85
N LEU A 159 0.00 6.91 1.82
CA LEU A 159 -0.61 6.04 2.83
C LEU A 159 -1.62 5.08 2.19
N PHE A 160 -2.46 5.57 1.27
CA PHE A 160 -3.45 4.75 0.56
C PHE A 160 -2.81 3.62 -0.26
N GLU A 161 -1.80 3.95 -1.06
CA GLU A 161 -1.07 2.96 -1.83
C GLU A 161 -0.42 1.89 -0.93
N GLY A 162 0.07 2.29 0.24
CA GLY A 162 0.69 1.38 1.20
C GLY A 162 -0.28 0.33 1.76
N LEU A 163 -1.56 0.67 1.88
CA LEU A 163 -2.62 -0.24 2.35
C LEU A 163 -3.30 -1.03 1.21
N SER A 164 -3.20 -0.55 -0.04
CA SER A 164 -3.79 -1.24 -1.20
C SER A 164 -3.22 -2.64 -1.45
N VAL A 165 -2.00 -2.89 -0.97
CA VAL A 165 -1.29 -4.18 -1.10
C VAL A 165 -1.55 -5.13 0.08
N ALA A 166 -2.48 -4.78 0.98
CA ALA A 166 -2.82 -5.65 2.10
C ALA A 166 -3.52 -6.94 1.61
N PRO A 167 -3.20 -8.12 2.18
CA PRO A 167 -3.84 -9.40 1.84
C PRO A 167 -5.23 -9.55 2.47
N VAL A 168 -6.12 -8.61 2.17
CA VAL A 168 -7.45 -8.45 2.76
C VAL A 168 -8.29 -9.75 2.69
N ILE A 169 -8.15 -10.53 1.60
CA ILE A 169 -8.88 -11.80 1.39
C ILE A 169 -8.64 -12.84 2.50
N PHE A 170 -7.46 -12.83 3.12
CA PHE A 170 -7.07 -13.79 4.15
C PHE A 170 -7.55 -13.41 5.56
N TRP A 171 -8.10 -12.21 5.74
CA TRP A 171 -8.61 -11.73 7.02
C TRP A 171 -10.13 -11.69 7.10
N THR A 172 -10.82 -12.20 6.08
CA THR A 172 -12.28 -12.22 6.00
C THR A 172 -12.95 -12.90 7.20
N SER A 173 -12.29 -13.86 7.82
CA SER A 173 -12.73 -14.57 9.03
C SER A 173 -12.29 -13.92 10.35
N ARG A 174 -11.48 -12.85 10.31
CA ARG A 174 -10.97 -12.18 11.52
C ARG A 174 -12.09 -11.38 12.20
N PRO A 175 -12.09 -11.32 13.55
CA PRO A 175 -13.03 -10.48 14.29
C PRO A 175 -12.97 -9.02 13.84
N ASN A 176 -14.14 -8.40 13.68
CA ASN A 176 -14.31 -7.00 13.25
C ASN A 176 -13.80 -6.66 11.84
N PHE A 177 -13.36 -7.64 11.06
CA PHE A 177 -12.80 -7.39 9.72
C PHE A 177 -13.74 -6.56 8.84
N GLN A 178 -15.03 -6.94 8.79
CA GLN A 178 -16.04 -6.23 8.00
C GLN A 178 -16.20 -4.75 8.40
N VAL A 179 -16.01 -4.43 9.69
CA VAL A 179 -16.09 -3.06 10.19
C VAL A 179 -14.87 -2.27 9.71
N ILE A 180 -13.67 -2.85 9.85
CA ILE A 180 -12.41 -2.22 9.42
C ILE A 180 -12.39 -2.03 7.90
N GLN A 181 -12.86 -3.03 7.16
CA GLN A 181 -12.95 -2.98 5.70
C GLN A 181 -13.88 -1.84 5.24
N LYS A 182 -15.04 -1.67 5.88
CA LYS A 182 -15.93 -0.53 5.58
C LYS A 182 -15.31 0.82 5.90
N LEU A 183 -14.46 0.94 6.94
CA LEU A 183 -13.75 2.18 7.24
C LEU A 183 -12.73 2.52 6.16
N TRP A 184 -12.01 1.50 5.67
CA TRP A 184 -11.09 1.63 4.56
C TRP A 184 -11.81 2.06 3.27
N GLU A 185 -12.90 1.40 2.90
CA GLU A 185 -13.70 1.72 1.70
C GLU A 185 -14.20 3.17 1.72
N LYS A 186 -14.77 3.62 2.84
CA LYS A 186 -15.17 5.03 3.02
C LYS A 186 -14.01 6.00 2.89
N SER A 187 -12.83 5.62 3.38
CA SER A 187 -11.62 6.44 3.26
C SER A 187 -11.21 6.60 1.80
N VAL A 188 -11.29 5.52 1.02
CA VAL A 188 -11.02 5.50 -0.43
C VAL A 188 -12.02 6.36 -1.20
N GLU A 189 -13.31 6.29 -0.86
CA GLU A 189 -14.36 7.14 -1.48
C GLU A 189 -14.04 8.63 -1.33
N VAL A 190 -13.71 9.09 -0.11
CA VAL A 190 -13.35 10.49 0.15
C VAL A 190 -12.09 10.89 -0.61
N LYS A 191 -11.08 10.01 -0.63
CA LYS A 191 -9.86 10.23 -1.40
C LYS A 191 -10.14 10.38 -2.91
N ASN A 192 -11.05 9.59 -3.46
CA ASN A 192 -11.41 9.70 -4.87
C ASN A 192 -12.17 11.01 -5.16
N GLU A 193 -13.13 11.39 -4.30
CA GLU A 193 -13.88 12.65 -4.38
C GLU A 193 -12.93 13.86 -4.44
N ILE A 194 -11.96 13.93 -3.52
CA ILE A 194 -11.00 15.04 -3.46
C ILE A 194 -10.06 15.04 -4.67
N GLY A 195 -9.66 13.86 -5.15
CA GLY A 195 -8.82 13.73 -6.35
C GLY A 195 -9.52 14.21 -7.62
N GLU A 196 -10.82 13.96 -7.74
CA GLU A 196 -11.64 14.49 -8.83
C GLU A 196 -11.72 16.01 -8.79
N TYR A 197 -11.99 16.58 -7.61
CA TYR A 197 -12.00 18.03 -7.44
C TYR A 197 -10.66 18.68 -7.83
N LEU A 198 -9.54 18.13 -7.34
CA LEU A 198 -8.20 18.65 -7.65
C LEU A 198 -7.86 18.57 -9.15
N ARG A 199 -8.38 17.56 -9.87
CA ARG A 199 -8.25 17.47 -11.33
C ARG A 199 -9.07 18.54 -12.06
N GLN A 200 -10.29 18.83 -11.59
CA GLN A 200 -11.17 19.83 -12.20
C GLN A 200 -10.59 21.25 -12.11
N ILE A 201 -9.97 21.61 -10.99
CA ILE A 201 -9.40 22.96 -10.81
C ILE A 201 -8.04 23.16 -11.48
N ARG A 202 -7.38 22.07 -11.90
CA ARG A 202 -6.09 22.11 -12.64
C ARG A 202 -6.28 22.11 -14.16
N ALA A 203 -7.48 21.78 -14.65
CA ALA A 203 -7.84 21.75 -16.07
C ALA A 203 -8.28 23.13 -16.57
#